data_AF-A0A7C9BBS2-F1
#
_entry.id   AF-A0A7C9BBS2-F1
#
_cell.length_a   1.000
_cell.length_b   1.000
_cell.length_c   1.000
_cell.angle_alpha   90.00
_cell.angle_beta   90.00
_cell.angle_gamma   90.00
#
_symmetry.space_group_name_H-M   'P 1'
#
loop_
_entity.id
_entity.type
_entity.pdbx_description
1 polymer ?
#
loop_
_entity_poly.entity_id
_entity_poly.type
_entity_poly.pdbx_seq_one_letter_code
_entity_poly.pdbx_strand_id
1 'polypeptide(L)'
;MDKLYQPILVTSPEPNHAPQDVLTLTQFLDLLKEEEDYYPGEQHNTVLMITRLRKIFYDQWGWNTQLVRARAHIETRYQVTVVDDPADVNVPIKHAKPIPRYKDNEYQPRHRVITYRADDRVYGSSRVGKVPDIYKNDHQEVVLPDGFYCDVAHILAGLDAANFPQVVSPLPSFLSFLNGLVPHVDANIDVATWLGDIGSSSGDFLFKYLKNDSKPIGSHAEQQSIDLETPGSDMLGNIDTYVIARHYAISSANGQRVTEILKDYYMSDQKGSTFRQNRFSIYCQAVGLKGWDGDKFANEAQWLAYYYKQLRNDVCFQVFSLTVENLKSILLMIRIFFNGFPEVLKLDLLLRIYLNALKGLIKQESHPRLA
;
A
#
# COMPACT_ATOMS: atom_id res chain seq x y z
N MET A 1 -18.76 -3.87 -24.15
CA MET A 1 -17.45 -3.99 -23.48
C MET A 1 -17.55 -3.17 -22.22
N ASP A 2 -17.46 -3.82 -21.06
CA ASP A 2 -17.46 -3.09 -19.79
C ASP A 2 -16.21 -2.24 -19.70
N LYS A 3 -16.38 -0.97 -19.34
CA LYS A 3 -15.29 -0.02 -19.21
C LYS A 3 -14.59 -0.28 -17.87
N LEU A 4 -13.28 -0.52 -17.89
CA LEU A 4 -12.49 -0.64 -16.67
C LEU A 4 -12.62 0.62 -15.80
N TYR A 5 -12.57 0.45 -14.49
CA TYR A 5 -12.63 1.55 -13.52
C TYR A 5 -11.74 1.26 -12.31
N GLN A 6 -11.33 2.32 -11.62
CA GLN A 6 -10.54 2.22 -10.40
C GLN A 6 -11.46 2.48 -9.19
N PRO A 7 -11.70 1.50 -8.30
CA PRO A 7 -12.36 1.77 -7.03
C PRO A 7 -11.45 2.66 -6.15
N ILE A 8 -12.07 3.61 -5.44
CA ILE A 8 -11.40 4.46 -4.44
C ILE A 8 -12.19 4.52 -3.13
N LEU A 9 -13.52 4.49 -3.22
CA LEU A 9 -14.40 4.41 -2.06
C LEU A 9 -15.30 3.19 -2.20
N VAL A 10 -15.35 2.36 -1.16
CA VAL A 10 -16.16 1.15 -1.12
C VAL A 10 -16.89 1.04 0.22
N THR A 11 -18.11 0.51 0.18
CA THR A 11 -18.98 0.27 1.35
C THR A 11 -19.14 -1.23 1.63
N SER A 12 -18.24 -2.03 1.08
CA SER A 12 -18.13 -3.46 1.27
C SER A 12 -16.65 -3.79 1.47
N PRO A 13 -16.33 -4.85 2.24
CA PRO A 13 -14.96 -5.25 2.44
C PRO A 13 -14.29 -5.71 1.14
N GLU A 14 -12.97 -5.79 1.20
CA GLU A 14 -12.13 -6.37 0.16
C GLU A 14 -12.60 -7.74 -0.31
N PRO A 15 -12.33 -8.10 -1.59
CA PRO A 15 -12.59 -9.45 -2.06
C PRO A 15 -11.91 -10.48 -1.17
N ASN A 16 -12.67 -11.48 -0.74
CA ASN A 16 -12.25 -12.57 0.18
C ASN A 16 -12.17 -12.19 1.67
N HIS A 17 -12.49 -10.95 2.07
CA HIS A 17 -12.62 -10.59 3.47
C HIS A 17 -14.08 -10.66 3.91
N ALA A 18 -14.34 -11.38 5.01
CA ALA A 18 -15.70 -11.60 5.48
C ALA A 18 -16.19 -10.40 6.33
N PRO A 19 -17.39 -9.84 6.07
CA PRO A 19 -17.85 -8.64 6.77
C PRO A 19 -17.86 -8.74 8.30
N GLN A 20 -18.07 -9.94 8.86
CA GLN A 20 -18.08 -10.16 10.31
C GLN A 20 -16.69 -10.11 10.97
N ASP A 21 -15.62 -10.22 10.17
CA ASP A 21 -14.24 -10.20 10.64
C ASP A 21 -13.65 -8.77 10.60
N VAL A 22 -14.32 -7.83 9.92
CA VAL A 22 -13.89 -6.43 9.81
C VAL A 22 -14.13 -5.69 11.12
N LEU A 23 -13.09 -5.03 11.61
CA LEU A 23 -13.17 -4.20 12.81
C LEU A 23 -13.75 -2.81 12.49
N THR A 24 -14.46 -2.24 13.46
CA THR A 24 -14.67 -0.79 13.47
C THR A 24 -13.33 -0.08 13.72
N LEU A 25 -13.21 1.16 13.22
CA LEU A 25 -12.03 1.98 13.51
C LEU A 25 -11.71 2.05 15.01
N THR A 26 -12.71 2.20 15.88
CA THR A 26 -12.51 2.25 17.34
C THR A 26 -11.84 0.97 17.87
N GLN A 27 -12.34 -0.19 17.46
CA GLN A 27 -11.77 -1.48 17.89
C GLN A 27 -10.32 -1.64 17.41
N PHE A 28 -10.03 -1.23 16.17
CA PHE A 28 -8.67 -1.27 15.65
C PHE A 28 -7.74 -0.28 16.37
N LEU A 29 -8.21 0.92 16.70
CA LEU A 29 -7.43 1.90 17.48
C LEU A 29 -7.09 1.39 18.88
N ASP A 30 -7.97 0.62 19.51
CA ASP A 30 -7.69 -0.02 20.80
C ASP A 30 -6.54 -1.05 20.70
N LEU A 31 -6.53 -1.86 19.62
CA LEU A 31 -5.44 -2.80 19.34
C LEU A 31 -4.12 -2.07 19.03
N LEU A 32 -4.18 -1.03 18.20
CA LEU A 32 -3.03 -0.16 17.90
C LEU A 32 -2.44 0.47 19.17
N LYS A 33 -3.31 0.91 20.09
CA LYS A 33 -2.88 1.49 21.36
C LYS A 33 -2.12 0.47 22.22
N GLU A 34 -2.55 -0.79 22.25
CA GLU A 34 -1.81 -1.88 22.93
C GLU A 34 -0.38 -2.00 22.36
N GLU A 35 -0.22 -1.90 21.05
CA GLU A 35 1.10 -1.93 20.40
C GLU A 35 1.96 -0.73 20.73
N GLU A 36 1.36 0.46 20.80
CA GLU A 36 2.09 1.65 21.24
C GLU A 36 2.49 1.56 22.72
N ASP A 37 1.58 1.09 23.60
CA ASP A 37 1.81 0.95 25.04
C ASP A 37 2.90 -0.07 25.37
N TYR A 38 3.17 -1.04 24.49
CA TYR A 38 4.26 -2.01 24.61
C TYR A 38 5.66 -1.37 24.69
N TYR A 39 5.85 -0.17 24.11
CA TYR A 39 7.14 0.53 24.06
C TYR A 39 7.16 1.76 25.00
N PRO A 40 7.32 1.59 26.32
CA PRO A 40 7.32 2.69 27.27
C PRO A 40 8.45 3.68 27.00
N GLY A 41 8.12 4.96 26.96
CA GLY A 41 9.04 6.06 26.63
C GLY A 41 9.11 6.37 25.13
N GLU A 42 8.63 5.48 24.26
CA GLU A 42 8.64 5.68 22.80
C GLU A 42 7.25 6.06 22.25
N GLN A 43 6.20 6.09 23.08
CA GLN A 43 4.83 6.29 22.60
C GLN A 43 4.60 7.67 21.96
N HIS A 44 5.42 8.65 22.34
CA HIS A 44 5.44 9.99 21.76
C HIS A 44 6.54 10.17 20.71
N ASN A 45 7.34 9.16 20.43
CA ASN A 45 8.27 9.17 19.30
C ASN A 45 7.51 8.77 18.03
N THR A 46 6.69 9.68 17.51
CA THR A 46 5.77 9.45 16.38
C THR A 46 6.48 8.79 15.19
N VAL A 47 7.66 9.28 14.82
CA VAL A 47 8.44 8.73 13.68
C VAL A 47 8.89 7.29 13.92
N LEU A 48 9.33 6.94 15.13
CA LEU A 48 9.71 5.58 15.49
C LEU A 48 8.49 4.67 15.59
N MET A 49 7.39 5.17 16.16
CA MET A 49 6.18 4.41 16.36
C MET A 49 5.52 4.03 15.04
N ILE A 50 5.48 4.95 14.06
CA ILE A 50 5.03 4.66 12.69
C ILE A 50 5.82 3.48 12.10
N THR A 51 7.16 3.47 12.20
CA THR A 51 7.98 2.34 11.72
C THR A 51 7.61 1.05 12.42
N ARG A 52 7.47 1.05 13.76
CA ARG A 52 7.15 -0.17 14.53
C ARG A 52 5.79 -0.74 14.14
N LEU A 53 4.79 0.12 14.02
CA LEU A 53 3.42 -0.25 13.67
C LEU A 53 3.32 -0.74 12.22
N ARG A 54 3.94 -0.06 11.25
CA ARG A 54 4.03 -0.56 9.87
C ARG A 54 4.60 -1.97 9.85
N LYS A 55 5.67 -2.23 10.58
CA LYS A 55 6.35 -3.52 10.55
C LYS A 55 5.46 -4.67 11.04
N ILE A 56 4.40 -4.41 11.80
CA ILE A 56 3.37 -5.43 12.10
C ILE A 56 2.78 -5.99 10.81
N PHE A 57 2.61 -5.17 9.77
CA PHE A 57 1.98 -5.57 8.51
C PHE A 57 2.94 -5.66 7.34
N TYR A 58 4.14 -5.10 7.41
CA TYR A 58 5.06 -5.03 6.26
C TYR A 58 6.54 -5.28 6.62
N ASP A 59 6.86 -6.02 7.68
CA ASP A 59 8.25 -6.38 8.01
C ASP A 59 8.77 -7.52 7.12
N GLN A 60 9.07 -7.17 5.87
CA GLN A 60 9.55 -8.09 4.84
C GLN A 60 10.71 -7.46 4.05
N TRP A 61 11.49 -8.31 3.39
CA TRP A 61 12.74 -7.92 2.73
C TRP A 61 12.55 -6.73 1.77
N GLY A 62 11.54 -6.73 0.90
CA GLY A 62 11.32 -5.63 -0.05
C GLY A 62 11.11 -4.28 0.64
N TRP A 63 10.31 -4.25 1.70
CA TRP A 63 10.06 -3.03 2.48
C TRP A 63 11.32 -2.52 3.18
N ASN A 64 12.03 -3.41 3.89
CA ASN A 64 13.20 -3.02 4.67
C ASN A 64 14.46 -2.77 3.81
N THR A 65 14.54 -3.31 2.60
CA THR A 65 15.73 -3.19 1.74
C THR A 65 15.54 -2.31 0.51
N GLN A 66 14.30 -2.06 0.08
CA GLN A 66 14.02 -1.27 -1.13
C GLN A 66 13.19 -0.02 -0.88
N LEU A 67 12.22 -0.06 0.04
CA LEU A 67 11.28 1.07 0.24
C LEU A 67 11.67 1.98 1.43
N VAL A 68 12.11 1.41 2.56
CA VAL A 68 12.44 2.16 3.79
C VAL A 68 13.76 1.65 4.39
N ARG A 69 14.87 1.83 3.64
CA ARG A 69 16.19 1.24 3.96
C ARG A 69 16.74 1.69 5.32
N ALA A 70 16.56 2.97 5.64
CA ALA A 70 17.13 3.60 6.82
C ALA A 70 16.66 2.99 8.15
N ARG A 71 15.55 2.23 8.14
CA ARG A 71 14.89 1.70 9.33
C ARG A 71 14.79 0.18 9.37
N ALA A 72 15.53 -0.51 8.51
CA ALA A 72 15.56 -1.98 8.48
C ALA A 72 15.87 -2.60 9.85
N HIS A 73 16.80 -1.98 10.59
CA HIS A 73 17.30 -2.44 11.89
C HIS A 73 16.33 -2.27 13.06
N ILE A 74 15.22 -1.53 12.89
CA ILE A 74 14.24 -1.36 13.96
C ILE A 74 13.51 -2.68 14.15
N GLU A 75 13.71 -3.33 15.30
CA GLU A 75 13.04 -4.60 15.60
C GLU A 75 11.59 -4.41 16.02
N THR A 76 10.74 -5.38 15.68
CA THR A 76 9.40 -5.48 16.26
C THR A 76 9.36 -6.51 17.38
N ARG A 77 8.27 -6.52 18.15
CA ARG A 77 7.94 -7.59 19.10
C ARG A 77 7.55 -8.91 18.43
N TYR A 78 7.36 -8.89 17.10
CA TYR A 78 6.86 -10.01 16.33
C TYR A 78 7.97 -10.70 15.54
N GLN A 79 7.81 -12.00 15.36
CA GLN A 79 8.58 -12.79 14.43
C GLN A 79 7.78 -12.88 13.14
N VAL A 80 8.40 -12.48 12.03
CA VAL A 80 7.84 -12.67 10.70
C VAL A 80 8.54 -13.85 10.03
N THR A 81 7.75 -14.82 9.59
CA THR A 81 8.20 -15.95 8.78
C THR A 81 7.47 -15.98 7.46
N VAL A 82 8.19 -16.34 6.39
CA VAL A 82 7.61 -16.59 5.07
C VAL A 82 7.71 -18.08 4.79
N VAL A 83 6.55 -18.73 4.74
CA VAL A 83 6.39 -20.17 4.57
C VAL A 83 5.63 -20.47 3.28
N ASP A 84 5.72 -21.69 2.78
CA ASP A 84 4.95 -22.08 1.60
C ASP A 84 3.52 -22.45 2.03
N ASP A 85 3.36 -23.21 3.12
CA ASP A 85 2.08 -23.50 3.77
C ASP A 85 2.09 -23.04 5.25
N PRO A 86 1.14 -22.18 5.70
CA PRO A 86 1.00 -21.80 7.11
C PRO A 86 0.81 -22.97 8.08
N ALA A 87 0.29 -24.11 7.61
CA ALA A 87 0.16 -25.31 8.41
C ALA A 87 1.52 -25.83 8.90
N ASP A 88 2.61 -25.59 8.16
CA ASP A 88 3.98 -25.99 8.54
C ASP A 88 4.45 -25.31 9.84
N VAL A 89 3.83 -24.19 10.21
CA VAL A 89 4.12 -23.44 11.44
C VAL A 89 2.92 -23.40 12.39
N ASN A 90 1.97 -24.32 12.25
CA ASN A 90 0.76 -24.42 13.06
C ASN A 90 -0.09 -23.14 13.10
N VAL A 91 -0.08 -22.35 12.02
CA VAL A 91 -0.91 -21.15 11.88
C VAL A 91 -2.02 -21.41 10.88
N PRO A 92 -3.30 -21.18 11.24
CA PRO A 92 -4.40 -21.26 10.28
C PRO A 92 -4.19 -20.33 9.09
N ILE A 93 -4.49 -20.79 7.87
CA ILE A 93 -4.37 -20.01 6.62
C ILE A 93 -5.04 -18.63 6.70
N LYS A 94 -6.20 -18.55 7.38
CA LYS A 94 -6.95 -17.29 7.62
C LYS A 94 -6.23 -16.26 8.51
N HIS A 95 -5.08 -16.62 9.05
CA HIS A 95 -4.23 -15.76 9.87
C HIS A 95 -2.86 -15.53 9.22
N ALA A 96 -2.69 -15.95 7.97
CA ALA A 96 -1.52 -15.69 7.17
C ALA A 96 -1.91 -14.81 5.97
N LYS A 97 -1.04 -13.89 5.58
CA LYS A 97 -1.28 -13.05 4.40
C LYS A 97 -0.52 -13.66 3.21
N PRO A 98 -1.19 -13.92 2.07
CA PRO A 98 -0.48 -14.35 0.87
C PRO A 98 0.47 -13.24 0.40
N ILE A 99 1.68 -13.63 0.03
CA ILE A 99 2.65 -12.82 -0.70
C ILE A 99 2.63 -13.33 -2.13
N PRO A 100 2.20 -12.50 -3.10
CA PRO A 100 2.17 -12.90 -4.50
C PRO A 100 3.55 -13.38 -4.95
N ARG A 101 3.55 -14.53 -5.63
CA ARG A 101 4.76 -15.15 -6.17
C ARG A 101 4.40 -15.87 -7.45
N TYR A 102 5.27 -15.73 -8.44
CA TYR A 102 5.07 -16.31 -9.77
C TYR A 102 6.23 -17.25 -10.12
N LYS A 103 5.90 -18.51 -10.39
CA LYS A 103 6.83 -19.50 -10.90
C LYS A 103 6.31 -20.00 -12.24
N ASP A 104 7.15 -19.88 -13.27
CA ASP A 104 6.75 -20.17 -14.65
C ASP A 104 5.46 -19.45 -15.09
N ASN A 105 5.31 -18.19 -14.66
CA ASN A 105 4.14 -17.32 -14.85
C ASN A 105 2.85 -17.78 -14.14
N GLU A 106 2.93 -18.80 -13.28
CA GLU A 106 1.81 -19.24 -12.47
C GLU A 106 1.89 -18.70 -11.06
N TYR A 107 0.74 -18.25 -10.54
CA TYR A 107 0.58 -17.81 -9.17
C TYR A 107 0.81 -18.98 -8.20
N GLN A 108 1.83 -18.86 -7.37
CA GLN A 108 2.24 -19.82 -6.35
C GLN A 108 2.63 -19.03 -5.09
N PRO A 109 1.63 -18.53 -4.34
CA PRO A 109 1.89 -17.62 -3.24
C PRO A 109 2.72 -18.28 -2.16
N ARG A 110 3.55 -17.47 -1.51
CA ARG A 110 4.07 -17.80 -0.18
C ARG A 110 3.21 -17.09 0.85
N HIS A 111 3.32 -17.47 2.11
CA HIS A 111 2.48 -16.92 3.16
C HIS A 111 3.32 -16.26 4.22
N ARG A 112 2.99 -15.00 4.53
CA ARG A 112 3.54 -14.27 5.65
C ARG A 112 2.79 -14.64 6.92
N VAL A 113 3.52 -15.20 7.87
CA VAL A 113 3.03 -15.56 9.19
C VAL A 113 3.71 -14.67 10.21
N ILE A 114 2.92 -14.12 11.14
CA ILE A 114 3.38 -13.20 12.17
C ILE A 114 2.98 -13.77 13.51
N THR A 115 3.96 -13.94 14.40
CA THR A 115 3.73 -14.50 15.73
C THR A 115 4.52 -13.76 16.81
N TYR A 116 4.09 -13.86 18.06
CA TYR A 116 4.86 -13.32 19.19
C TYR A 116 6.21 -14.05 19.32
N ARG A 117 7.28 -13.28 19.51
CA ARG A 117 8.63 -13.82 19.74
C ARG A 117 8.77 -14.42 21.14
N ALA A 118 9.75 -15.30 21.30
CA ALA A 118 10.10 -15.90 22.60
C ALA A 118 10.58 -14.87 23.63
N ASP A 119 11.13 -13.75 23.18
CA ASP A 119 11.65 -12.64 23.97
C ASP A 119 10.64 -11.49 24.13
N ASP A 120 9.33 -11.72 23.90
CA ASP A 120 8.29 -10.73 24.21
C ASP A 120 8.26 -10.44 25.73
N ARG A 121 8.60 -9.19 26.08
CA ARG A 121 8.80 -8.71 27.46
C ARG A 121 7.53 -8.59 28.30
N VAL A 122 6.33 -8.53 27.68
CA VAL A 122 5.07 -8.30 28.40
C VAL A 122 4.37 -9.61 28.70
N TYR A 123 4.33 -10.52 27.73
CA TYR A 123 3.58 -11.77 27.87
C TYR A 123 4.47 -13.01 28.05
N GLY A 124 5.79 -12.86 27.94
CA GLY A 124 6.76 -13.95 28.11
C GLY A 124 6.40 -15.15 27.24
N SER A 125 6.59 -16.37 27.79
CA SER A 125 6.32 -17.63 27.10
C SER A 125 4.83 -17.91 26.81
N SER A 126 3.88 -17.15 27.37
CA SER A 126 2.45 -17.48 27.32
C SER A 126 1.78 -17.23 25.96
N ARG A 127 2.38 -16.37 25.13
CA ARG A 127 1.87 -16.00 23.79
C ARG A 127 2.80 -16.38 22.65
N VAL A 128 3.99 -16.91 22.93
CA VAL A 128 4.99 -17.27 21.91
C VAL A 128 4.39 -18.18 20.84
N GLY A 129 4.64 -17.86 19.58
CA GLY A 129 4.11 -18.61 18.43
C GLY A 129 2.63 -18.38 18.14
N LYS A 130 1.90 -17.59 18.96
CA LYS A 130 0.52 -17.18 18.63
C LYS A 130 0.53 -15.97 17.70
N VAL A 131 -0.48 -15.90 16.83
CA VAL A 131 -0.72 -14.73 15.98
C VAL A 131 -1.25 -13.58 16.84
N PRO A 132 -0.74 -12.34 16.69
CA PRO A 132 -1.24 -11.19 17.43
C PRO A 132 -2.64 -10.78 17.00
N ASP A 133 -3.45 -10.28 17.93
CA ASP A 133 -4.86 -9.99 17.69
C ASP A 133 -5.05 -8.90 16.62
N ILE A 134 -4.14 -7.93 16.55
CA ILE A 134 -4.13 -6.88 15.52
C ILE A 134 -3.88 -7.40 14.09
N TYR A 135 -3.33 -8.61 13.93
CA TYR A 135 -3.03 -9.20 12.62
C TYR A 135 -4.02 -10.31 12.21
N LYS A 136 -4.82 -10.82 13.15
CA LYS A 136 -5.78 -11.90 12.86
C LYS A 136 -6.80 -11.44 11.84
N ASN A 137 -7.30 -12.38 11.05
CA ASN A 137 -8.39 -12.20 10.09
C ASN A 137 -8.24 -10.96 9.19
N ASP A 138 -7.02 -10.52 8.90
CA ASP A 138 -6.79 -9.33 8.07
C ASP A 138 -7.40 -8.03 8.66
N HIS A 139 -7.37 -7.88 9.99
CA HIS A 139 -7.86 -6.70 10.72
C HIS A 139 -7.23 -5.34 10.29
N GLN A 140 -6.33 -5.31 9.29
CA GLN A 140 -5.81 -4.08 8.70
C GLN A 140 -6.89 -3.26 7.97
N GLU A 141 -7.90 -3.92 7.41
CA GLU A 141 -9.09 -3.26 6.84
C GLU A 141 -10.11 -2.96 7.95
N VAL A 142 -10.55 -1.71 8.03
CA VAL A 142 -11.52 -1.25 9.02
C VAL A 142 -12.70 -0.54 8.37
N VAL A 143 -13.86 -0.59 9.03
CA VAL A 143 -14.99 0.28 8.70
C VAL A 143 -14.85 1.64 9.43
N LEU A 144 -14.84 2.70 8.65
CA LEU A 144 -14.78 4.09 9.11
C LEU A 144 -16.15 4.59 9.60
N PRO A 145 -16.20 5.68 10.40
CA PRO A 145 -17.46 6.22 10.90
C PRO A 145 -18.46 6.66 9.82
N ASP A 146 -17.99 6.97 8.62
CA ASP A 146 -18.81 7.34 7.46
C ASP A 146 -19.29 6.11 6.64
N GLY A 147 -18.95 4.90 7.08
CA GLY A 147 -19.35 3.63 6.46
C GLY A 147 -18.45 3.16 5.32
N PHE A 148 -17.41 3.92 4.96
CA PHE A 148 -16.40 3.47 3.99
C PHE A 148 -15.40 2.54 4.65
N TYR A 149 -14.82 1.64 3.85
CA TYR A 149 -13.73 0.77 4.28
C TYR A 149 -12.38 1.40 3.95
N CYS A 150 -11.40 1.18 4.81
CA CYS A 150 -10.04 1.70 4.68
C CYS A 150 -9.03 0.71 5.22
N ASP A 151 -7.95 0.47 4.48
CA ASP A 151 -6.80 -0.26 5.01
C ASP A 151 -5.88 0.70 5.77
N VAL A 152 -5.81 0.54 7.09
CA VAL A 152 -4.98 1.39 7.95
C VAL A 152 -3.52 0.94 7.94
N ALA A 153 -3.23 -0.31 7.60
CA ALA A 153 -1.85 -0.77 7.41
C ALA A 153 -1.21 -0.07 6.19
N HIS A 154 -1.97 0.16 5.11
CA HIS A 154 -1.54 1.00 3.97
C HIS A 154 -1.19 2.42 4.42
N ILE A 155 -1.99 3.02 5.32
CA ILE A 155 -1.66 4.33 5.91
C ILE A 155 -0.32 4.27 6.63
N LEU A 156 -0.14 3.32 7.54
CA LEU A 156 1.10 3.19 8.32
C LEU A 156 2.33 2.98 7.41
N ALA A 157 2.18 2.20 6.35
CA ALA A 157 3.22 1.93 5.38
C ALA A 157 3.62 3.17 4.59
N GLY A 158 2.63 3.91 4.09
CA GLY A 158 2.84 5.18 3.41
C GLY A 158 3.44 6.27 4.31
N LEU A 159 3.02 6.35 5.58
CA LEU A 159 3.56 7.31 6.55
C LEU A 159 5.03 7.02 6.89
N ASP A 160 5.44 5.75 6.99
CA ASP A 160 6.85 5.39 7.19
C ASP A 160 7.68 5.76 5.95
N ALA A 161 7.17 5.49 4.75
CA ALA A 161 7.82 5.91 3.51
C ALA A 161 7.95 7.46 3.42
N ALA A 162 6.92 8.19 3.84
CA ALA A 162 6.93 9.66 3.92
C ALA A 162 7.98 10.20 4.89
N ASN A 163 8.21 9.51 6.02
CA ASN A 163 9.24 9.87 7.00
C ASN A 163 10.67 9.62 6.51
N PHE A 164 10.85 8.71 5.55
CA PHE A 164 12.15 8.36 4.99
C PHE A 164 12.15 8.43 3.46
N PRO A 165 12.03 9.63 2.86
CA PRO A 165 11.98 9.79 1.42
C PRO A 165 13.24 9.23 0.75
N GLN A 166 13.06 8.40 -0.27
CA GLN A 166 14.15 7.87 -1.07
C GLN A 166 13.71 7.52 -2.49
N VAL A 167 14.66 7.54 -3.42
CA VAL A 167 14.48 6.96 -4.75
C VAL A 167 14.50 5.44 -4.64
N VAL A 168 13.52 4.77 -5.23
CA VAL A 168 13.49 3.31 -5.35
C VAL A 168 14.29 2.92 -6.58
N SER A 169 15.40 2.20 -6.37
CA SER A 169 16.38 1.88 -7.41
C SER A 169 17.08 0.57 -7.06
N PRO A 170 17.45 -0.28 -8.06
CA PRO A 170 18.22 -1.49 -7.79
C PRO A 170 19.67 -1.15 -7.41
N LEU A 171 20.09 0.10 -7.59
CA LEU A 171 21.44 0.54 -7.28
C LEU A 171 21.63 0.75 -5.76
N PRO A 172 22.81 0.39 -5.24
CA PRO A 172 23.19 0.76 -3.89
C PRO A 172 23.34 2.28 -3.78
N SER A 173 23.20 2.84 -2.57
CA SER A 173 23.13 4.29 -2.35
C SER A 173 24.34 5.07 -2.91
N PHE A 174 25.54 4.48 -2.89
CA PHE A 174 26.75 5.12 -3.43
C PHE A 174 26.77 5.22 -4.98
N LEU A 175 25.88 4.51 -5.68
CA LEU A 175 25.68 4.59 -7.13
C LEU A 175 24.42 5.35 -7.53
N SER A 176 23.75 6.03 -6.59
CA SER A 176 22.49 6.76 -6.85
C SER A 176 22.58 7.79 -7.97
N PHE A 177 23.76 8.35 -8.24
CA PHE A 177 23.99 9.26 -9.38
C PHE A 177 23.76 8.61 -10.75
N LEU A 178 23.73 7.26 -10.82
CA LEU A 178 23.45 6.49 -12.04
C LEU A 178 21.97 6.09 -12.17
N ASN A 179 21.08 6.52 -11.26
CA ASN A 179 19.66 6.16 -11.30
C ASN A 179 19.02 6.46 -12.67
N GLY A 180 19.45 7.52 -13.36
CA GLY A 180 18.97 7.85 -14.71
C GLY A 180 19.21 6.78 -15.79
N LEU A 181 20.10 5.80 -15.55
CA LEU A 181 20.46 4.74 -16.49
C LEU A 181 19.73 3.40 -16.22
N VAL A 182 19.01 3.31 -15.11
CA VAL A 182 18.31 2.09 -14.68
C VAL A 182 16.83 2.39 -14.39
N PRO A 183 15.95 1.37 -14.33
CA PRO A 183 14.62 1.56 -13.75
C PRO A 183 14.76 2.19 -12.36
N HIS A 184 13.98 3.25 -12.11
CA HIS A 184 13.86 3.89 -10.80
C HIS A 184 12.50 4.55 -10.64
N VAL A 185 12.04 4.68 -9.40
CA VAL A 185 10.89 5.50 -9.05
C VAL A 185 11.36 6.61 -8.11
N ASP A 186 11.01 7.85 -8.42
CA ASP A 186 11.57 9.03 -7.76
C ASP A 186 11.16 9.15 -6.28
N ALA A 187 10.00 8.60 -5.92
CA ALA A 187 9.47 8.65 -4.56
C ALA A 187 9.03 7.25 -4.09
N ASN A 188 9.64 6.76 -3.01
CA ASN A 188 9.24 5.52 -2.35
C ASN A 188 7.81 5.56 -1.80
N ILE A 189 7.30 6.71 -1.38
CA ILE A 189 5.90 6.83 -0.93
C ILE A 189 4.92 6.48 -2.04
N ASP A 190 5.21 6.83 -3.30
CA ASP A 190 4.34 6.44 -4.44
C ASP A 190 4.30 4.91 -4.57
N VAL A 191 5.47 4.25 -4.51
CA VAL A 191 5.58 2.77 -4.59
C VAL A 191 4.99 2.06 -3.37
N ALA A 192 5.14 2.65 -2.19
CA ALA A 192 4.59 2.12 -0.95
C ALA A 192 3.06 2.31 -0.84
N THR A 193 2.45 3.05 -1.77
CA THR A 193 1.03 3.37 -1.78
C THR A 193 0.46 3.15 -3.18
N TRP A 194 -0.21 4.16 -3.73
CA TRP A 194 -1.07 4.07 -4.91
C TRP A 194 -0.36 3.61 -6.19
N LEU A 195 0.90 3.99 -6.41
CA LEU A 195 1.61 3.62 -7.64
C LEU A 195 2.00 2.14 -7.62
N GLY A 196 2.38 1.64 -6.44
CA GLY A 196 2.65 0.23 -6.19
C GLY A 196 1.43 -0.63 -6.50
N ASP A 197 0.27 -0.28 -5.94
CA ASP A 197 -0.94 -1.08 -6.14
C ASP A 197 -1.35 -1.10 -7.63
N ILE A 198 -1.33 0.06 -8.30
CA ILE A 198 -1.61 0.12 -9.75
C ILE A 198 -0.57 -0.69 -10.54
N GLY A 199 0.70 -0.66 -10.10
CA GLY A 199 1.77 -1.49 -10.62
C GLY A 199 1.45 -2.98 -10.50
N SER A 200 0.90 -3.40 -9.35
CA SER A 200 0.53 -4.79 -9.07
C SER A 200 -0.53 -5.27 -10.04
N SER A 201 -1.59 -4.48 -10.23
CA SER A 201 -2.61 -4.74 -11.27
C SER A 201 -2.01 -4.94 -12.66
N SER A 202 -1.07 -4.07 -13.06
CA SER A 202 -0.41 -4.15 -14.37
C SER A 202 0.51 -5.36 -14.50
N GLY A 203 1.27 -5.69 -13.46
CA GLY A 203 2.07 -6.91 -13.40
C GLY A 203 1.22 -8.16 -13.53
N ASP A 204 0.05 -8.16 -12.88
CA ASP A 204 -0.92 -9.24 -12.93
C ASP A 204 -1.49 -9.46 -14.34
N PHE A 205 -1.77 -8.37 -15.07
CA PHE A 205 -2.17 -8.46 -16.48
C PHE A 205 -1.11 -9.18 -17.31
N LEU A 206 0.17 -8.85 -17.09
CA LEU A 206 1.30 -9.47 -17.78
C LEU A 206 1.42 -10.96 -17.44
N PHE A 207 1.37 -11.35 -16.17
CA PHE A 207 1.49 -12.76 -15.79
C PHE A 207 0.33 -13.59 -16.33
N LYS A 208 -0.91 -13.09 -16.25
CA LYS A 208 -2.07 -13.77 -16.82
C LYS A 208 -1.98 -13.87 -18.35
N TYR A 209 -1.49 -12.84 -19.04
CA TYR A 209 -1.20 -12.87 -20.48
C TYR A 209 -0.16 -13.94 -20.84
N LEU A 210 0.96 -13.99 -20.11
CA LEU A 210 2.03 -14.95 -20.35
C LEU A 210 1.58 -16.40 -20.07
N LYS A 211 0.75 -16.60 -19.03
CA LYS A 211 0.13 -17.90 -18.71
C LYS A 211 -0.87 -18.33 -19.79
N ASN A 212 -1.58 -17.37 -20.40
CA ASN A 212 -2.57 -17.63 -21.44
C ASN A 212 -1.95 -17.67 -22.86
N ASP A 213 -0.78 -18.29 -23.01
CA ASP A 213 -0.05 -18.40 -24.28
C ASP A 213 0.12 -17.07 -25.03
N SER A 214 0.36 -15.97 -24.29
CA SER A 214 0.50 -14.63 -24.88
C SER A 214 -0.75 -14.16 -25.63
N LYS A 215 -1.94 -14.52 -25.13
CA LYS A 215 -3.25 -14.04 -25.63
C LYS A 215 -3.88 -13.04 -24.65
N PRO A 216 -4.62 -12.03 -25.15
CA PRO A 216 -5.35 -11.09 -24.31
C PRO A 216 -6.29 -11.80 -23.31
N ILE A 217 -6.33 -11.31 -22.08
CA ILE A 217 -7.11 -11.91 -20.99
C ILE A 217 -8.56 -11.37 -20.91
N GLY A 218 -8.84 -10.28 -21.61
CA GLY A 218 -10.16 -9.65 -21.66
C GLY A 218 -10.46 -8.73 -20.48
N SER A 219 -11.39 -7.79 -20.67
CA SER A 219 -11.66 -6.71 -19.70
C SER A 219 -12.20 -7.21 -18.35
N HIS A 220 -12.90 -8.35 -18.33
CA HIS A 220 -13.41 -8.90 -17.07
C HIS A 220 -12.26 -9.38 -16.16
N ALA A 221 -11.30 -10.12 -16.71
CA ALA A 221 -10.14 -10.58 -15.96
C ALA A 221 -9.21 -9.43 -15.55
N GLU A 222 -9.14 -8.38 -16.37
CA GLU A 222 -8.43 -7.15 -16.04
C GLU A 222 -9.09 -6.40 -14.87
N GLN A 223 -10.42 -6.23 -14.90
CA GLN A 223 -11.13 -5.61 -13.77
C GLN A 223 -10.98 -6.43 -12.49
N GLN A 224 -11.01 -7.76 -12.57
CA GLN A 224 -10.77 -8.62 -11.41
C GLN A 224 -9.37 -8.41 -10.80
N SER A 225 -8.33 -8.19 -11.61
CA SER A 225 -7.00 -7.85 -11.08
C SER A 225 -6.99 -6.46 -10.44
N ILE A 226 -7.68 -5.48 -11.01
CA ILE A 226 -7.82 -4.15 -10.38
C ILE A 226 -8.52 -4.28 -9.01
N ASP A 227 -9.62 -5.02 -8.96
CA ASP A 227 -10.41 -5.18 -7.73
C ASP A 227 -9.65 -5.93 -6.62
N LEU A 228 -8.69 -6.80 -6.98
CA LEU A 228 -7.87 -7.58 -6.05
C LEU A 228 -6.59 -6.85 -5.62
N GLU A 229 -5.89 -6.21 -6.57
CA GLU A 229 -4.56 -5.63 -6.33
C GLU A 229 -4.61 -4.12 -6.00
N THR A 230 -5.76 -3.47 -6.26
CA THR A 230 -6.01 -2.05 -5.95
C THR A 230 -7.42 -1.82 -5.39
N PRO A 231 -7.82 -2.55 -4.34
CA PRO A 231 -9.16 -2.39 -3.78
C PRO A 231 -9.40 -0.96 -3.27
N GLY A 232 -10.67 -0.58 -3.14
CA GLY A 232 -11.03 0.78 -2.72
C GLY A 232 -10.53 1.14 -1.32
N SER A 233 -10.49 0.17 -0.40
CA SER A 233 -9.94 0.30 0.96
C SER A 233 -8.47 0.73 0.96
N ASP A 234 -7.63 0.07 0.14
CA ASP A 234 -6.22 0.41 -0.05
C ASP A 234 -6.08 1.78 -0.71
N MET A 235 -6.85 2.05 -1.77
CA MET A 235 -6.82 3.35 -2.43
C MET A 235 -7.21 4.50 -1.50
N LEU A 236 -8.17 4.30 -0.60
CA LEU A 236 -8.50 5.28 0.44
C LEU A 236 -7.36 5.45 1.45
N GLY A 237 -6.78 4.35 1.93
CA GLY A 237 -5.61 4.39 2.83
C GLY A 237 -4.40 5.09 2.21
N ASN A 238 -4.15 4.85 0.93
CA ASN A 238 -3.13 5.52 0.14
C ASN A 238 -3.38 7.04 0.08
N ILE A 239 -4.62 7.46 -0.19
CA ILE A 239 -4.99 8.89 -0.24
C ILE A 239 -4.83 9.53 1.13
N ASP A 240 -5.38 8.91 2.17
CA ASP A 240 -5.37 9.43 3.53
C ASP A 240 -3.94 9.53 4.10
N THR A 241 -3.01 8.68 3.65
CA THR A 241 -1.57 8.81 3.94
C THR A 241 -1.05 10.21 3.62
N TYR A 242 -1.26 10.72 2.41
CA TYR A 242 -0.70 12.01 1.99
C TYR A 242 -1.37 13.16 2.73
N VAL A 243 -2.66 13.03 3.04
CA VAL A 243 -3.40 14.02 3.81
C VAL A 243 -2.84 14.09 5.23
N ILE A 244 -2.68 12.94 5.89
CA ILE A 244 -2.14 12.86 7.24
C ILE A 244 -0.69 13.37 7.26
N ALA A 245 0.17 12.91 6.35
CA ALA A 245 1.57 13.32 6.26
C ALA A 245 1.75 14.84 6.07
N ARG A 246 0.80 15.50 5.38
CA ARG A 246 0.84 16.95 5.13
C ARG A 246 0.38 17.79 6.32
N HIS A 247 -0.50 17.25 7.16
CA HIS A 247 -1.21 18.03 8.19
C HIS A 247 -0.86 17.66 9.63
N TYR A 248 -0.19 16.53 9.85
CA TYR A 248 0.27 16.09 11.17
C TYR A 248 1.79 16.01 11.26
N ALA A 249 2.34 16.15 12.48
CA ALA A 249 3.78 16.13 12.73
C ALA A 249 4.34 14.69 12.79
N ILE A 250 4.24 13.95 11.68
CA ILE A 250 4.56 12.52 11.60
C ILE A 250 6.05 12.19 11.82
N SER A 251 6.95 13.18 11.64
CA SER A 251 8.39 13.01 11.80
C SER A 251 8.91 13.35 13.21
N SER A 252 8.01 13.64 14.16
CA SER A 252 8.39 14.09 15.51
C SER A 252 8.95 12.95 16.36
N ALA A 253 10.01 13.24 17.12
CA ALA A 253 10.54 12.36 18.17
C ALA A 253 9.87 12.59 19.55
N ASN A 254 9.03 13.61 19.66
CA ASN A 254 8.25 13.96 20.87
C ASN A 254 6.90 14.58 20.44
N GLY A 255 6.14 13.85 19.63
CA GLY A 255 4.86 14.23 19.07
C GLY A 255 3.68 13.47 19.66
N GLN A 256 2.61 13.42 18.89
CA GLN A 256 1.40 12.69 19.24
C GLN A 256 1.60 11.19 19.02
N ARG A 257 0.80 10.40 19.73
CA ARG A 257 0.67 8.97 19.42
C ARG A 257 0.05 8.82 18.03
N VAL A 258 0.35 7.74 17.32
CA VAL A 258 -0.27 7.45 16.02
C VAL A 258 -1.77 7.24 16.18
N THR A 259 -2.19 6.59 17.28
CA THR A 259 -3.62 6.46 17.63
C THR A 259 -4.32 7.81 17.83
N GLU A 260 -3.64 8.80 18.40
CA GLU A 260 -4.19 10.15 18.57
C GLU A 260 -4.32 10.89 17.24
N ILE A 261 -3.35 10.72 16.33
CA ILE A 261 -3.41 11.27 14.97
C ILE A 261 -4.60 10.69 14.21
N LEU A 262 -4.74 9.35 14.18
CA LEU A 262 -5.83 8.68 13.48
C LEU A 262 -7.19 9.02 14.08
N LYS A 263 -7.28 9.09 15.42
CA LYS A 263 -8.50 9.50 16.11
C LYS A 263 -8.88 10.94 15.78
N ASP A 264 -7.94 11.88 15.80
CA ASP A 264 -8.24 13.26 15.40
C ASP A 264 -8.65 13.32 13.93
N TYR A 265 -7.95 12.62 13.02
CA TYR A 265 -8.27 12.63 11.61
C TYR A 265 -9.69 12.10 11.32
N TYR A 266 -10.05 10.92 11.83
CA TYR A 266 -11.30 10.24 11.50
C TYR A 266 -12.48 10.52 12.43
N MET A 267 -12.25 10.90 13.68
CA MET A 267 -13.31 10.99 14.70
C MET A 267 -13.48 12.40 15.28
N SER A 268 -12.65 13.37 14.90
CA SER A 268 -12.81 14.76 15.33
C SER A 268 -13.83 15.49 14.47
N ASP A 269 -14.71 16.25 15.11
CA ASP A 269 -15.63 17.20 14.44
C ASP A 269 -14.92 18.49 13.99
N GLN A 270 -13.62 18.64 14.30
CA GLN A 270 -12.86 19.88 14.09
C GLN A 270 -11.86 19.75 12.92
N LYS A 271 -10.56 19.84 13.19
CA LYS A 271 -9.50 19.94 12.18
C LYS A 271 -9.47 18.71 11.26
N GLY A 272 -9.51 17.51 11.83
CA GLY A 272 -9.54 16.25 11.07
C GLY A 272 -10.71 16.18 10.09
N SER A 273 -11.90 16.65 10.48
CA SER A 273 -13.07 16.74 9.60
C SER A 273 -12.80 17.59 8.35
N THR A 274 -12.14 18.75 8.50
CA THR A 274 -11.82 19.62 7.35
C THR A 274 -10.84 18.93 6.39
N PHE A 275 -9.82 18.25 6.91
CA PHE A 275 -8.86 17.54 6.06
C PHE A 275 -9.50 16.36 5.33
N ARG A 276 -10.35 15.58 6.02
CA ARG A 276 -11.10 14.47 5.41
C ARG A 276 -12.10 14.91 4.35
N GLN A 277 -12.77 16.04 4.55
CA GLN A 277 -13.73 16.58 3.57
C GLN A 277 -13.05 17.04 2.26
N ASN A 278 -11.76 17.36 2.31
CA ASN A 278 -10.98 17.83 1.17
C ASN A 278 -9.85 16.85 0.79
N ARG A 279 -9.94 15.59 1.23
CA ARG A 279 -8.85 14.60 1.14
C ARG A 279 -8.38 14.36 -0.29
N PHE A 280 -9.30 14.31 -1.26
CA PHE A 280 -8.98 14.05 -2.66
C PHE A 280 -8.30 15.25 -3.30
N SER A 281 -8.77 16.47 -3.00
CA SER A 281 -8.13 17.70 -3.42
C SER A 281 -6.73 17.86 -2.82
N ILE A 282 -6.56 17.57 -1.53
CA ILE A 282 -5.26 17.62 -0.83
C ILE A 282 -4.30 16.59 -1.42
N TYR A 283 -4.77 15.35 -1.62
CA TYR A 283 -4.00 14.27 -2.22
C TYR A 283 -3.55 14.60 -3.65
N CYS A 284 -4.45 15.07 -4.51
CA CYS A 284 -4.11 15.44 -5.89
C CYS A 284 -3.00 16.50 -5.93
N GLN A 285 -3.05 17.50 -5.05
CA GLN A 285 -1.97 18.47 -4.93
C GLN A 285 -0.66 17.84 -4.45
N ALA A 286 -0.74 16.90 -3.50
CA ALA A 286 0.43 16.23 -2.95
C ALA A 286 1.16 15.36 -3.98
N VAL A 287 0.42 14.70 -4.89
CA VAL A 287 0.99 13.97 -6.04
C VAL A 287 1.26 14.85 -7.27
N GLY A 288 1.21 16.18 -7.10
CA GLY A 288 1.68 17.13 -8.11
C GLY A 288 0.67 17.53 -9.19
N LEU A 289 -0.61 17.19 -9.07
CA LEU A 289 -1.67 17.75 -9.92
C LEU A 289 -1.95 19.22 -9.52
N LYS A 290 -2.13 20.09 -10.51
CA LYS A 290 -2.21 21.55 -10.32
C LYS A 290 -3.27 22.19 -11.20
N GLY A 291 -3.85 23.28 -10.71
CA GLY A 291 -4.77 24.13 -11.49
C GLY A 291 -6.06 23.40 -11.87
N TRP A 292 -6.78 22.88 -10.87
CA TRP A 292 -8.12 22.32 -11.06
C TRP A 292 -9.11 23.41 -11.48
N ASP A 293 -9.81 23.22 -12.60
CA ASP A 293 -10.80 24.17 -13.13
C ASP A 293 -12.26 23.75 -12.91
N GLY A 294 -12.49 22.64 -12.20
CA GLY A 294 -13.80 22.03 -12.04
C GLY A 294 -14.03 20.80 -12.94
N ASP A 295 -13.20 20.58 -13.95
CA ASP A 295 -13.28 19.40 -14.83
C ASP A 295 -11.94 18.71 -15.08
N LYS A 296 -10.85 19.47 -15.16
CA LYS A 296 -9.50 18.96 -15.42
C LYS A 296 -8.43 19.72 -14.63
N PHE A 297 -7.26 19.11 -14.52
CA PHE A 297 -6.06 19.81 -14.06
C PHE A 297 -5.30 20.46 -15.24
N ALA A 298 -4.71 21.63 -15.01
CA ALA A 298 -3.95 22.34 -16.01
C ALA A 298 -2.70 21.56 -16.49
N ASN A 299 -2.15 20.67 -15.65
CA ASN A 299 -0.95 19.89 -15.94
C ASN A 299 -1.20 18.39 -16.17
N GLU A 300 -2.44 17.95 -16.47
CA GLU A 300 -2.76 16.50 -16.62
C GLU A 300 -1.82 15.78 -17.59
N ALA A 301 -1.52 16.36 -18.76
CA ALA A 301 -0.66 15.72 -19.75
C ALA A 301 0.78 15.52 -19.25
N GLN A 302 1.31 16.48 -18.50
CA GLN A 302 2.65 16.40 -17.91
C GLN A 302 2.69 15.36 -16.78
N TRP A 303 1.64 15.35 -15.95
CA TRP A 303 1.47 14.39 -14.87
C TRP A 303 1.39 12.95 -15.41
N LEU A 304 0.56 12.71 -16.43
CA LEU A 304 0.44 11.40 -17.09
C LEU A 304 1.75 10.96 -17.72
N ALA A 305 2.47 11.84 -18.42
CA ALA A 305 3.76 11.51 -19.02
C ALA A 305 4.82 11.15 -17.96
N TYR A 306 4.86 11.90 -16.85
CA TYR A 306 5.75 11.61 -15.74
C TYR A 306 5.41 10.26 -15.10
N TYR A 307 4.16 10.07 -14.67
CA TYR A 307 3.75 8.84 -13.98
C TYR A 307 3.68 7.61 -14.88
N TYR A 308 3.54 7.75 -16.21
CA TYR A 308 3.72 6.63 -17.12
C TYR A 308 5.12 6.01 -16.97
N LYS A 309 6.16 6.86 -16.90
CA LYS A 309 7.55 6.41 -16.70
C LYS A 309 7.72 5.80 -15.30
N GLN A 310 7.18 6.45 -14.27
CA GLN A 310 7.28 5.95 -12.89
C GLN A 310 6.60 4.59 -12.75
N LEU A 311 5.36 4.45 -13.24
CA LEU A 311 4.58 3.21 -13.18
C LEU A 311 5.26 2.08 -13.96
N ARG A 312 5.79 2.36 -15.16
CA ARG A 312 6.55 1.35 -15.91
C ARG A 312 7.75 0.84 -15.12
N ASN A 313 8.50 1.75 -14.49
CA ASN A 313 9.67 1.40 -13.70
C ASN A 313 9.27 0.66 -12.41
N ASP A 314 8.13 1.00 -11.82
CA ASP A 314 7.58 0.27 -10.69
C ASP A 314 7.23 -1.18 -11.07
N VAL A 315 6.50 -1.37 -12.18
CA VAL A 315 6.18 -2.70 -12.73
C VAL A 315 7.46 -3.52 -13.01
N CYS A 316 8.55 -2.89 -13.48
CA CYS A 316 9.84 -3.56 -13.61
C CYS A 316 10.31 -4.16 -12.27
N PHE A 317 10.25 -3.38 -11.18
CA PHE A 317 10.64 -3.86 -9.85
C PHE A 317 9.73 -4.96 -9.34
N GLN A 318 8.43 -4.79 -9.51
CA GLN A 318 7.45 -5.76 -9.06
C GLN A 318 7.63 -7.10 -9.78
N VAL A 319 7.61 -7.12 -11.11
CA VAL A 319 7.76 -8.35 -11.90
C VAL A 319 9.06 -9.07 -11.55
N PHE A 320 10.15 -8.32 -11.36
CA PHE A 320 11.41 -8.88 -10.89
C PHE A 320 11.28 -9.49 -9.48
N SER A 321 10.69 -8.75 -8.55
CA SER A 321 10.58 -9.16 -7.14
C SER A 321 9.59 -10.30 -6.89
N LEU A 322 8.55 -10.43 -7.73
CA LEU A 322 7.48 -11.43 -7.59
C LEU A 322 7.85 -12.77 -8.23
N THR A 323 8.80 -12.79 -9.16
CA THR A 323 9.23 -14.03 -9.82
C THR A 323 10.40 -14.68 -9.10
N VAL A 324 10.60 -15.98 -9.31
CA VAL A 324 11.82 -16.66 -8.84
C VAL A 324 13.01 -16.07 -9.58
N GLU A 325 13.93 -15.42 -8.85
CA GLU A 325 15.08 -14.66 -9.36
C GLU A 325 16.00 -15.46 -10.31
N ASN A 326 15.58 -15.59 -11.56
CA ASN A 326 16.30 -16.29 -12.61
C ASN A 326 16.48 -15.40 -13.84
N LEU A 327 17.21 -15.88 -14.84
CA LEU A 327 17.51 -15.10 -16.04
C LEU A 327 16.24 -14.62 -16.77
N LYS A 328 15.15 -15.40 -16.77
CA LYS A 328 13.88 -15.01 -17.41
C LYS A 328 13.27 -13.78 -16.72
N SER A 329 13.32 -13.71 -15.38
CA SER A 329 12.84 -12.57 -14.60
C SER A 329 13.59 -11.28 -14.93
N ILE A 330 14.91 -11.35 -15.06
CA ILE A 330 15.75 -10.22 -15.45
C ILE A 330 15.41 -9.78 -16.87
N LEU A 331 15.30 -10.73 -17.82
CA LEU A 331 14.95 -10.43 -19.21
C LEU A 331 13.55 -9.80 -19.33
N LEU A 332 12.58 -10.25 -18.53
CA LEU A 332 11.24 -9.71 -18.52
C LEU A 332 11.25 -8.26 -18.01
N MET A 333 11.93 -7.99 -16.90
CA MET A 333 12.12 -6.66 -16.35
C MET A 333 12.81 -5.70 -17.34
N ILE A 334 13.89 -6.15 -17.99
CA ILE A 334 14.59 -5.37 -19.05
C ILE A 334 13.63 -5.08 -20.21
N ARG A 335 12.86 -6.08 -20.65
CA ARG A 335 11.90 -5.91 -21.74
C ARG A 335 10.85 -4.87 -21.41
N ILE A 336 10.31 -4.86 -20.18
CA ILE A 336 9.36 -3.83 -19.72
C ILE A 336 10.02 -2.45 -19.70
N PHE A 337 11.25 -2.35 -19.20
CA PHE A 337 12.00 -1.08 -19.12
C PHE A 337 12.17 -0.43 -20.50
N PHE A 338 12.38 -1.24 -21.54
CA PHE A 338 12.44 -0.81 -22.93
C PHE A 338 11.07 -0.82 -23.65
N ASN A 339 9.98 -0.60 -22.90
CA ASN A 339 8.60 -0.47 -23.40
C ASN A 339 8.05 -1.73 -24.11
N GLY A 340 8.48 -2.91 -23.70
CA GLY A 340 7.83 -4.15 -24.11
C GLY A 340 6.44 -4.30 -23.48
N PHE A 341 5.54 -4.96 -24.20
CA PHE A 341 4.17 -5.27 -23.76
C PHE A 341 3.25 -4.05 -23.47
N PRO A 342 3.31 -2.94 -24.24
CA PRO A 342 2.51 -1.74 -23.94
C PRO A 342 1.00 -2.03 -23.90
N GLU A 343 0.52 -2.85 -24.85
CA GLU A 343 -0.89 -3.24 -24.96
C GLU A 343 -1.38 -4.19 -23.85
N VAL A 344 -0.46 -4.85 -23.15
CA VAL A 344 -0.77 -5.80 -22.07
C VAL A 344 -0.71 -5.10 -20.72
N LEU A 345 0.33 -4.30 -20.49
CA LEU A 345 0.54 -3.59 -19.22
C LEU A 345 -0.48 -2.47 -19.01
N LYS A 346 -0.99 -1.85 -20.10
CA LYS A 346 -2.07 -0.85 -20.05
C LYS A 346 -1.80 0.33 -19.11
N LEU A 347 -0.54 0.72 -18.98
CA LEU A 347 -0.07 1.75 -18.05
C LEU A 347 -0.83 3.09 -18.20
N ASP A 348 -0.96 3.58 -19.43
CA ASP A 348 -1.69 4.84 -19.70
C ASP A 348 -3.19 4.71 -19.36
N LEU A 349 -3.82 3.57 -19.65
CA LEU A 349 -5.21 3.33 -19.32
C LEU A 349 -5.43 3.33 -17.81
N LEU A 350 -4.59 2.62 -17.05
CA LEU A 350 -4.67 2.54 -15.59
C LEU A 350 -4.53 3.92 -14.93
N LEU A 351 -3.54 4.71 -15.37
CA LEU A 351 -3.37 6.08 -14.89
C LEU A 351 -4.58 6.96 -15.21
N ARG A 352 -5.18 6.81 -16.39
CA ARG A 352 -6.36 7.58 -16.80
C ARG A 352 -7.61 7.20 -16.02
N ILE A 353 -7.87 5.92 -15.77
CA ILE A 353 -9.04 5.51 -14.98
C ILE A 353 -8.90 5.97 -13.52
N TYR A 354 -7.68 5.92 -12.98
CA TYR A 354 -7.39 6.45 -11.63
C TYR A 354 -7.62 7.96 -11.56
N LEU A 355 -7.02 8.73 -12.48
CA LEU A 355 -7.21 10.18 -12.55
C LEU A 355 -8.68 10.55 -12.73
N ASN A 356 -9.43 9.82 -13.57
CA ASN A 356 -10.86 10.06 -13.74
C ASN A 356 -11.66 9.78 -12.47
N ALA A 357 -11.32 8.74 -11.71
CA ALA A 357 -11.95 8.44 -10.43
C ALA A 357 -11.70 9.58 -9.42
N LEU A 358 -10.46 10.05 -9.28
CA LEU A 358 -10.11 11.20 -8.43
C LEU A 358 -10.89 12.48 -8.80
N LYS A 359 -10.96 12.79 -10.10
CA LYS A 359 -11.73 13.93 -10.59
C LYS A 359 -13.22 13.83 -10.26
N GLY A 360 -13.78 12.62 -10.35
CA GLY A 360 -15.16 12.34 -9.94
C GLY A 360 -15.39 12.64 -8.46
N LEU A 361 -14.43 12.31 -7.59
CA LEU A 361 -14.52 12.53 -6.16
C LEU A 361 -14.31 14.01 -5.76
N ILE A 362 -13.36 14.72 -6.37
CA ILE A 362 -13.17 16.17 -6.13
C ILE A 362 -14.42 16.98 -6.50
N LYS A 363 -15.11 16.59 -7.58
CA LYS A 363 -16.39 17.21 -7.94
C LYS A 363 -17.45 17.02 -6.85
N GLN A 364 -17.43 15.88 -6.14
CA GLN A 364 -18.32 15.63 -5.01
C GLN A 364 -17.90 16.43 -3.76
N GLU A 365 -16.60 16.59 -3.50
CA GLU A 365 -16.09 17.46 -2.42
C GLU A 365 -16.51 18.93 -2.62
N SER A 366 -16.51 19.41 -3.87
CA SER A 366 -16.84 20.80 -4.22
C SER A 366 -18.34 21.09 -4.21
N HIS A 367 -19.17 20.05 -4.22
CA HIS A 367 -20.62 20.11 -4.17
C HIS A 367 -21.14 19.07 -3.18
N PRO A 368 -20.86 19.25 -1.87
CA PRO A 368 -21.42 18.36 -0.87
C PRO A 368 -22.93 18.49 -1.02
N ARG A 369 -23.59 17.45 -1.55
CA ARG A 369 -25.05 17.41 -1.54
C ARG A 369 -25.43 17.61 -0.08
N LEU A 370 -26.34 18.56 0.18
CA LEU A 370 -27.01 18.70 1.46
C LEU A 370 -27.61 17.32 1.78
N ALA A 371 -26.90 16.52 2.57
CA ALA A 371 -27.29 15.20 3.02
C ALA A 371 -27.86 15.35 4.42
#